data_AF-A0AAU9WLR6-F1
#
_entry.id   AF-A0AAU9WLR6-F1
#
_cell.length_a   1.000
_cell.length_b   1.000
_cell.length_c   1.000
_cell.angle_alpha   90.00
_cell.angle_beta   90.00
_cell.angle_gamma   90.00
#
_symmetry.space_group_name_H-M   'P 1'
#
loop_
_entity.id
_entity.type
_entity.pdbx_description
1 polymer ?
#
loop_
_entity_poly.entity_id
_entity_poly.type
_entity_poly.pdbx_seq_one_letter_code
_entity_poly.pdbx_strand_id
1 'polypeptide(L)'
;MATFHGSGFAKDLLSSLSAEVLYIILSYLPAKSLLNVSECNRRLRDLCQNCNSLWKHLCKIDFDADLTVKGSFPSFFILYQLLYKSRIILEDTDYSTYSGYLPDWLYYWSALSTKPPLPGFYSLPAGRTKKTWGLTEEDLTNYQIKCNKSCAVRIERYYTWTDGVEAALCKHKSKQRFHEVALKRCMRSQKQIHKTFPKASCSQRKRAFNKFQNEHRSQRNILSKQKEGASEYMSLQSPHKIGQDYIDGYLHKSGIKQLESYVEFAKRLEQEVDVAELSKDIPVCVLLVYDKMSSLAQQRFISAEEFLDVAKDYFERVKRVWNWQNENGPEARQAFRDCSVVKTHSSYSAFVQTGNESHFRNLRLNFEGLEKLQTWLDENQWITKLLDPNFVTILRGAPLQKLPSNELSTQAFHALRKMVRIFLKTGRRIDFDRILRRLAESAKIFLHTNLEYVENLERTLSRE
;
A
#
# COMPACT_ATOMS: atom_id res chain seq x y z
N MET A 1 -52.56 5.41 5.40
CA MET A 1 -52.79 6.09 4.12
C MET A 1 -52.46 7.56 4.28
N ALA A 2 -51.30 7.97 3.77
CA ALA A 2 -50.98 9.37 3.48
C ALA A 2 -50.09 9.32 2.24
N THR A 3 -50.75 9.40 1.09
CA THR A 3 -50.15 9.42 -0.24
C THR A 3 -49.44 10.76 -0.45
N PHE A 4 -48.12 10.77 -0.29
CA PHE A 4 -47.27 11.83 -0.83
C PHE A 4 -47.12 11.61 -2.35
N HIS A 5 -48.11 12.06 -3.11
CA HIS A 5 -47.91 12.41 -4.52
C HIS A 5 -47.46 13.87 -4.56
N GLY A 6 -46.32 14.15 -5.22
CA GLY A 6 -45.98 15.50 -5.64
C GLY A 6 -44.65 16.06 -5.13
N SER A 7 -43.55 15.36 -5.37
CA SER A 7 -42.30 16.06 -5.74
C SER A 7 -41.80 15.41 -7.02
N GLY A 8 -42.15 16.01 -8.16
CA GLY A 8 -41.48 15.69 -9.40
C GLY A 8 -40.00 15.97 -9.18
N PHE A 9 -39.20 14.92 -8.98
CA PHE A 9 -37.77 15.00 -9.20
C PHE A 9 -37.62 15.67 -10.56
N ALA A 10 -37.07 16.89 -10.58
CA ALA A 10 -36.77 17.59 -11.81
C ALA A 10 -36.11 16.57 -12.74
N LYS A 11 -36.74 16.28 -13.89
CA LYS A 11 -36.20 15.34 -14.88
C LYS A 11 -34.72 15.63 -14.99
N ASP A 12 -33.90 14.67 -14.58
CA ASP A 12 -32.45 14.79 -14.47
C ASP A 12 -31.95 15.52 -15.72
N LEU A 13 -31.44 16.76 -15.58
CA LEU A 13 -31.33 17.73 -16.68
C LEU A 13 -30.57 17.12 -17.86
N LEU A 14 -29.51 16.36 -17.56
CA LEU A 14 -28.69 15.62 -18.53
C LEU A 14 -29.46 14.50 -19.25
N SER A 15 -30.41 13.85 -18.57
CA SER A 15 -31.28 12.83 -19.17
C SER A 15 -32.32 13.42 -20.13
N SER A 16 -32.62 14.71 -20.01
CA SER A 16 -33.59 15.41 -20.88
C SER A 16 -32.99 16.00 -22.15
N LEU A 17 -31.66 16.17 -22.21
CA LEU A 17 -30.95 16.69 -23.38
C LEU A 17 -30.95 15.69 -24.54
N SER A 18 -30.89 16.20 -25.77
CA SER A 18 -30.71 15.38 -26.96
C SER A 18 -29.30 14.76 -27.01
N ALA A 19 -29.13 13.70 -27.81
CA ALA A 19 -27.82 13.05 -27.96
C ALA A 19 -26.77 13.99 -28.56
N GLU A 20 -27.17 14.91 -29.43
CA GLU A 20 -26.34 15.89 -30.10
C GLU A 20 -25.83 16.95 -29.12
N VAL A 21 -26.69 17.48 -28.24
CA VAL A 21 -26.28 18.45 -27.22
C VAL A 21 -25.35 17.79 -26.21
N LEU A 22 -25.68 16.57 -25.75
CA LEU A 22 -24.80 15.80 -24.89
C LEU A 22 -23.45 15.54 -25.58
N TYR A 23 -23.44 15.22 -26.87
CA TYR A 23 -22.21 15.03 -27.62
C TYR A 23 -21.32 16.27 -27.62
N ILE A 24 -21.89 17.47 -27.86
CA ILE A 24 -21.14 18.72 -27.80
C ILE A 24 -20.52 18.92 -26.41
N ILE A 25 -21.30 18.73 -25.35
CA ILE A 25 -20.81 18.86 -23.97
C ILE A 25 -19.67 17.87 -23.71
N LEU A 26 -19.86 16.60 -24.07
CA LEU A 26 -18.86 15.54 -23.87
C LEU A 26 -17.58 15.79 -24.69
N SER A 27 -17.67 16.44 -25.86
CA SER A 27 -16.50 16.70 -26.71
C SER A 27 -15.46 17.62 -26.08
N TYR A 28 -15.86 18.45 -25.09
CA TYR A 28 -14.96 19.31 -24.32
C TYR A 28 -14.30 18.61 -23.13
N LEU A 29 -14.68 17.37 -22.83
CA LEU A 29 -14.16 16.64 -21.67
C LEU A 29 -12.90 15.84 -22.05
N PRO A 30 -11.89 15.78 -21.16
CA PRO A 30 -10.75 14.90 -21.37
C PRO A 30 -11.18 13.43 -21.22
N ALA A 31 -10.41 12.52 -21.81
CA ALA A 31 -10.68 11.08 -21.82
C ALA A 31 -10.99 10.50 -20.42
N LYS A 32 -10.25 10.95 -19.39
CA LYS A 32 -10.47 10.50 -18.01
C LYS A 32 -11.87 10.86 -17.49
N SER A 33 -12.33 12.08 -17.75
CA SER A 33 -13.66 12.53 -17.35
C SER A 33 -14.74 11.77 -18.11
N LEU A 34 -14.55 11.50 -19.40
CA LEU A 34 -15.48 10.71 -20.20
C LEU A 34 -15.63 9.28 -19.71
N LEU A 35 -14.53 8.65 -19.31
CA LEU A 35 -14.58 7.33 -18.69
C LEU A 35 -15.36 7.32 -17.37
N ASN A 36 -15.23 8.37 -16.55
CA ASN A 36 -16.01 8.50 -15.32
C ASN A 36 -17.50 8.74 -15.62
N VAL A 37 -17.82 9.61 -16.58
CA VAL A 37 -19.19 9.89 -17.01
C VAL A 37 -19.86 8.63 -17.59
N SER A 38 -19.10 7.77 -18.27
CA SER A 38 -19.60 6.50 -18.83
C SER A 38 -20.08 5.50 -17.76
N GLU A 39 -19.71 5.70 -16.49
CA GLU A 39 -20.13 4.85 -15.38
C GLU A 39 -21.41 5.31 -14.70
N CYS A 40 -21.80 6.58 -14.89
CA CYS A 40 -22.97 7.15 -14.23
C CYS A 40 -24.28 6.48 -14.64
N ASN A 41 -24.49 6.23 -15.94
CA ASN A 41 -25.66 5.53 -16.43
C ASN A 41 -25.41 4.86 -17.80
N ARG A 42 -26.33 3.96 -18.20
CA ARG A 42 -26.23 3.21 -19.46
C ARG A 42 -26.21 4.11 -20.70
N ARG A 43 -27.05 5.16 -20.73
CA ARG A 43 -27.14 6.08 -21.88
C ARG A 43 -25.82 6.81 -22.12
N LEU A 44 -25.21 7.33 -21.06
CA LEU A 44 -23.91 8.01 -21.09
C LEU A 44 -22.79 7.03 -21.42
N ARG A 45 -22.89 5.78 -20.97
CA ARG A 45 -21.95 4.71 -21.37
C ARG A 45 -21.97 4.50 -22.88
N ASP A 46 -23.16 4.33 -23.44
CA ASP A 46 -23.33 4.08 -24.86
C ASP A 46 -22.87 5.31 -25.68
N LEU A 47 -23.23 6.52 -25.26
CA LEU A 47 -22.76 7.75 -25.88
C LEU A 47 -21.24 7.92 -25.79
N CYS A 48 -20.65 7.73 -24.61
CA CYS A 48 -19.21 7.90 -24.43
C CYS A 48 -18.44 6.82 -25.20
N GLN A 49 -18.80 5.53 -25.12
CA GLN A 49 -17.99 4.46 -25.70
C GLN A 49 -18.18 4.27 -27.20
N ASN A 50 -19.39 4.51 -27.73
CA ASN A 50 -19.69 4.28 -29.15
C ASN A 50 -19.51 5.52 -30.03
N CYS A 51 -19.29 6.70 -29.44
CA CYS A 51 -19.07 7.93 -30.21
C CYS A 51 -17.65 7.97 -30.82
N ASN A 52 -17.55 7.50 -32.06
CA ASN A 52 -16.28 7.46 -32.79
C ASN A 52 -15.66 8.84 -33.04
N SER A 53 -16.47 9.87 -33.27
CA SER A 53 -15.97 11.24 -33.53
C SER A 53 -15.26 11.82 -32.31
N LEU A 54 -15.80 11.58 -31.11
CA LEU A 54 -15.22 12.00 -29.84
C LEU A 54 -13.84 11.35 -29.61
N TRP A 55 -13.73 10.03 -29.76
CA TRP A 55 -12.45 9.35 -29.54
C TRP A 55 -11.44 9.63 -30.64
N LYS A 56 -11.90 9.83 -31.88
CA LYS A 56 -11.04 10.31 -32.98
C LYS A 56 -10.44 11.67 -32.65
N HIS A 57 -11.25 12.58 -32.12
CA HIS A 57 -10.81 13.90 -31.69
C HIS A 57 -9.78 13.81 -30.55
N LEU A 58 -10.02 12.96 -29.55
CA LEU A 58 -9.07 12.73 -28.46
C LEU A 58 -7.76 12.08 -28.94
N CYS A 59 -7.80 11.15 -29.90
CA CYS A 59 -6.57 10.61 -30.48
C CYS A 59 -5.70 11.71 -31.11
N LYS A 60 -6.33 12.71 -31.73
CA LYS A 60 -5.63 13.88 -32.28
C LYS A 60 -5.06 14.77 -31.17
N ILE A 61 -5.86 15.13 -30.17
CA ILE A 61 -5.43 16.05 -29.11
C ILE A 61 -4.34 15.42 -28.23
N ASP A 62 -4.58 14.21 -27.73
CA ASP A 62 -3.75 13.62 -26.69
C ASP A 62 -2.48 12.96 -27.26
N PHE A 63 -2.51 12.52 -28.52
CA PHE A 63 -1.40 11.76 -29.13
C PHE A 63 -0.89 12.33 -30.46
N ASP A 64 -1.43 13.46 -30.93
CA ASP A 64 -1.10 14.03 -32.25
C ASP A 64 -1.37 13.03 -33.40
N ALA A 65 -2.31 12.10 -33.18
CA ALA A 65 -2.69 11.08 -34.15
C ALA A 65 -3.99 11.50 -34.86
N ASP A 66 -3.87 12.38 -35.86
CA ASP A 66 -4.99 12.87 -36.71
C ASP A 66 -5.43 11.81 -37.74
N LEU A 67 -5.90 10.68 -37.22
CA LEU A 67 -6.33 9.52 -37.98
C LEU A 67 -7.59 9.84 -38.79
N THR A 68 -7.59 9.51 -40.08
CA THR A 68 -8.77 9.68 -40.94
C THR A 68 -9.71 8.48 -40.88
N VAL A 69 -9.20 7.30 -40.54
CA VAL A 69 -9.93 6.02 -40.49
C VAL A 69 -9.51 5.21 -39.27
N LYS A 70 -10.37 4.29 -38.84
CA LYS A 70 -10.07 3.33 -37.76
C LYS A 70 -9.41 2.03 -38.24
N GLY A 71 -9.33 1.81 -39.55
CA GLY A 71 -8.82 0.56 -40.13
C GLY A 71 -9.61 -0.66 -39.65
N SER A 72 -8.89 -1.75 -39.35
CA SER A 72 -9.47 -3.02 -38.88
C SER A 72 -9.92 -3.01 -37.41
N PHE A 73 -9.78 -1.89 -36.69
CA PHE A 73 -10.19 -1.82 -35.29
C PHE A 73 -11.71 -1.63 -35.17
N PRO A 74 -12.34 -2.16 -34.10
CA PRO A 74 -13.80 -2.04 -33.90
C PRO A 74 -14.27 -0.59 -33.79
N SER A 75 -13.54 0.26 -33.05
CA SER A 75 -13.89 1.66 -32.83
C SER A 75 -12.64 2.53 -32.57
N PHE A 76 -12.79 3.85 -32.65
CA PHE A 76 -11.74 4.79 -32.23
C PHE A 76 -11.47 4.73 -30.72
N PHE A 77 -12.45 4.30 -29.90
CA PHE A 77 -12.25 4.07 -28.48
C PHE A 77 -11.17 3.01 -28.20
N ILE A 78 -11.22 1.88 -28.93
CA ILE A 78 -10.20 0.82 -28.80
C ILE A 78 -8.83 1.33 -29.26
N LEU A 79 -8.79 2.13 -30.32
CA LEU A 79 -7.55 2.77 -30.78
C LEU A 79 -6.97 3.70 -29.72
N TYR A 80 -7.80 4.55 -29.13
CA TYR A 80 -7.40 5.45 -28.05
C TYR A 80 -6.80 4.66 -26.87
N GLN A 81 -7.44 3.57 -26.44
CA GLN A 81 -6.92 2.72 -25.37
C GLN A 81 -5.54 2.12 -25.69
N LEU A 82 -5.32 1.70 -26.94
CA LEU A 82 -4.05 1.12 -27.37
C LEU A 82 -2.96 2.19 -27.51
N LEU A 83 -3.29 3.36 -28.04
CA LEU A 83 -2.39 4.52 -28.09
C LEU A 83 -1.96 4.93 -26.69
N TYR A 84 -2.92 5.07 -25.76
CA TYR A 84 -2.64 5.33 -24.35
C TYR A 84 -1.69 4.29 -23.76
N LYS A 85 -1.99 3.00 -23.90
CA LYS A 85 -1.13 1.92 -23.39
C LYS A 85 0.26 1.95 -24.01
N SER A 86 0.36 2.21 -25.32
CA SER A 86 1.64 2.31 -26.02
C SER A 86 2.48 3.47 -25.51
N ARG A 87 1.83 4.61 -25.19
CA ARG A 87 2.49 5.79 -24.62
C ARG A 87 3.05 5.51 -23.23
N ILE A 88 2.28 4.83 -22.38
CA ILE A 88 2.74 4.43 -21.04
C ILE A 88 3.96 3.52 -21.12
N ILE A 89 3.97 2.56 -22.06
CA ILE A 89 5.14 1.68 -22.29
C ILE A 89 6.35 2.49 -22.79
N LEU A 90 6.10 3.45 -23.67
CA LEU A 90 7.13 4.31 -24.25
C LEU A 90 7.79 5.21 -23.19
N GLU A 91 7.02 5.72 -22.24
CA GLU A 91 7.53 6.51 -21.09
C GLU A 91 8.21 5.64 -20.01
N ASP A 92 7.91 4.34 -20.00
CA ASP A 92 8.58 3.37 -19.11
C ASP A 92 9.84 2.74 -19.68
N THR A 93 10.10 2.94 -20.97
CA THR A 93 11.38 2.55 -21.55
C THR A 93 12.44 3.55 -21.06
N ASP A 94 12.93 3.33 -19.82
CA ASP A 94 13.94 4.13 -19.14
C ASP A 94 15.16 4.32 -20.06
N TYR A 95 15.53 5.58 -20.26
CA TYR A 95 16.72 6.02 -20.99
C TYR A 95 18.05 5.64 -20.29
N SER A 96 18.03 4.90 -19.19
CA SER A 96 19.22 4.61 -18.38
C SER A 96 19.98 3.34 -18.74
N THR A 97 19.57 2.60 -19.77
CA THR A 97 20.37 1.47 -20.30
C THR A 97 20.63 1.61 -21.80
N TYR A 98 21.64 2.43 -22.13
CA TYR A 98 22.75 2.13 -23.06
C TYR A 98 22.49 1.45 -24.43
N SER A 99 21.27 1.38 -24.94
CA SER A 99 21.02 0.77 -26.27
C SER A 99 20.17 1.59 -27.25
N GLY A 100 19.59 2.73 -26.84
CA GLY A 100 19.04 3.73 -27.77
C GLY A 100 18.01 3.22 -28.79
N TYR A 101 17.31 2.11 -28.50
CA TYR A 101 16.51 1.40 -29.50
C TYR A 101 15.14 1.00 -28.99
N LEU A 102 14.09 1.58 -29.59
CA LEU A 102 12.71 1.16 -29.37
C LEU A 102 12.41 -0.13 -30.16
N PRO A 103 11.68 -1.09 -29.57
CA PRO A 103 11.11 -2.22 -30.32
C PRO A 103 10.35 -1.75 -31.57
N ASP A 104 10.49 -2.49 -32.69
CA ASP A 104 9.89 -2.12 -33.98
C ASP A 104 8.39 -1.84 -33.89
N TRP A 105 7.69 -2.61 -33.05
CA TRP A 105 6.26 -2.45 -32.89
C TRP A 105 5.86 -1.12 -32.23
N LEU A 106 6.68 -0.56 -31.34
CA LEU A 106 6.44 0.78 -30.76
C LEU A 106 6.63 1.88 -31.80
N TYR A 107 7.57 1.71 -32.73
CA TYR A 107 7.70 2.60 -33.88
C TYR A 107 6.44 2.62 -34.74
N TYR A 108 5.78 1.47 -34.95
CA TYR A 108 4.53 1.42 -35.74
C TYR A 108 3.40 2.21 -35.09
N TRP A 109 3.25 2.12 -33.78
CA TRP A 109 2.26 2.90 -33.03
C TRP A 109 2.59 4.38 -33.03
N SER A 110 3.88 4.73 -32.89
CA SER A 110 4.34 6.12 -32.90
C SER A 110 4.20 6.75 -34.28
N ALA A 111 4.36 5.98 -35.36
CA ALA A 111 4.22 6.43 -36.75
C ALA A 111 2.81 6.92 -37.14
N LEU A 112 1.81 6.73 -36.26
CA LEU A 112 0.49 7.33 -36.40
C LEU A 112 0.47 8.82 -36.04
N SER A 113 1.49 9.29 -35.31
CA SER A 113 1.69 10.68 -34.92
C SER A 113 2.62 11.40 -35.89
N THR A 114 2.41 12.71 -36.07
CA THR A 114 3.37 13.54 -36.82
C THR A 114 4.60 13.90 -36.01
N LYS A 115 4.56 13.68 -34.69
CA LYS A 115 5.66 13.90 -33.76
C LYS A 115 6.43 12.61 -33.48
N PRO A 116 7.74 12.70 -33.21
CA PRO A 116 8.54 11.56 -32.83
C PRO A 116 8.09 10.98 -31.48
N PRO A 117 8.35 9.69 -31.23
CA PRO A 117 7.93 9.00 -30.01
C PRO A 117 8.42 9.68 -28.73
N LEU A 118 9.69 10.08 -28.71
CA LEU A 118 10.34 10.66 -27.54
C LEU A 118 11.35 11.74 -27.97
N PRO A 119 11.71 12.68 -27.07
CA PRO A 119 12.79 13.62 -27.32
C PRO A 119 14.08 12.89 -27.72
N GLY A 120 14.72 13.33 -28.80
CA GLY A 120 15.95 12.73 -29.32
C GLY A 120 15.75 11.70 -30.44
N PHE A 121 14.51 11.26 -30.72
CA PHE A 121 14.18 10.38 -31.86
C PHE A 121 13.80 11.15 -33.13
N TYR A 122 14.32 12.38 -33.28
CA TYR A 122 14.01 13.25 -34.41
C TYR A 122 14.56 12.73 -35.73
N SER A 123 15.68 12.00 -35.70
CA SER A 123 16.34 11.45 -36.89
C SER A 123 16.59 9.96 -36.71
N LEU A 124 16.22 9.17 -37.71
CA LEU A 124 16.26 7.71 -37.69
C LEU A 124 17.10 7.17 -38.86
N PRO A 125 17.90 6.10 -38.66
CA PRO A 125 18.65 5.51 -39.75
C PRO A 125 17.76 5.09 -40.93
N ALA A 126 18.28 5.10 -42.16
CA ALA A 126 17.52 4.72 -43.36
C ALA A 126 16.78 3.38 -43.22
N GLY A 127 17.45 2.34 -42.71
CA GLY A 127 16.83 1.03 -42.45
C GLY A 127 15.68 1.10 -41.44
N ARG A 128 15.80 1.97 -40.43
CA ARG A 128 14.78 2.23 -39.41
C ARG A 128 13.57 2.94 -39.99
N THR A 129 13.81 3.97 -40.80
CA THR A 129 12.78 4.74 -41.50
C THR A 129 11.98 3.84 -42.43
N LYS A 130 12.68 3.07 -43.28
CA LYS A 130 12.05 2.07 -44.15
C LYS A 130 11.18 1.08 -43.39
N LYS A 131 11.66 0.56 -42.25
CA LYS A 131 10.91 -0.40 -41.44
C LYS A 131 9.68 0.23 -40.78
N THR A 132 9.82 1.43 -40.22
CA THR A 132 8.77 2.15 -39.46
C THR A 132 7.57 2.45 -40.36
N TRP A 133 7.80 3.13 -41.49
CA TRP A 133 6.72 3.53 -42.41
C TRP A 133 6.47 2.56 -43.55
N GLY A 134 7.34 1.56 -43.76
CA GLY A 134 7.15 0.56 -44.80
C GLY A 134 7.59 1.01 -46.18
N LEU A 135 8.69 1.73 -46.24
CA LEU A 135 9.24 2.31 -47.45
C LEU A 135 10.29 1.38 -48.04
N THR A 136 10.41 1.36 -49.36
CA THR A 136 11.54 0.79 -50.08
C THR A 136 12.62 1.86 -50.27
N GLU A 137 13.79 1.47 -50.79
CA GLU A 137 14.81 2.47 -51.17
C GLU A 137 14.28 3.39 -52.28
N GLU A 138 13.58 2.83 -53.27
CA GLU A 138 12.95 3.58 -54.37
C GLU A 138 11.94 4.61 -53.87
N ASP A 139 11.14 4.28 -52.84
CA ASP A 139 10.18 5.22 -52.24
C ASP A 139 10.89 6.46 -51.66
N LEU A 140 12.05 6.28 -51.04
CA LEU A 140 12.85 7.37 -50.46
C LEU A 140 13.51 8.22 -51.56
N THR A 141 14.04 7.58 -52.60
CA THR A 141 14.61 8.27 -53.76
C THR A 141 13.55 9.11 -54.47
N ASN A 142 12.35 8.55 -54.69
CA ASN A 142 11.23 9.26 -55.31
C ASN A 142 10.77 10.48 -54.48
N TYR A 143 10.78 10.35 -53.15
CA TYR A 143 10.51 11.48 -52.24
C TYR A 143 11.56 12.59 -52.38
N GLN A 144 12.85 12.24 -52.39
CA GLN A 144 13.94 13.22 -52.53
C GLN A 144 13.86 14.00 -53.85
N ILE A 145 13.60 13.29 -54.96
CA ILE A 145 13.42 13.89 -56.30
C ILE A 145 12.24 14.87 -56.29
N LYS A 146 11.09 14.46 -55.74
CA LYS A 146 9.88 15.28 -55.72
C LYS A 146 10.03 16.55 -54.88
N CYS A 147 10.79 16.48 -53.79
CA CYS A 147 10.96 17.61 -52.87
C CYS A 147 12.15 18.53 -53.22
N ASN A 148 12.81 18.34 -54.37
CA ASN A 148 14.01 19.09 -54.78
C ASN A 148 15.08 19.16 -53.67
N LYS A 149 15.14 18.14 -52.80
CA LYS A 149 16.21 18.03 -51.81
C LYS A 149 17.45 17.60 -52.58
N SER A 150 18.45 18.47 -52.67
CA SER A 150 19.59 18.25 -53.57
C SER A 150 20.25 16.89 -53.31
N CYS A 151 20.56 16.16 -54.39
CA CYS A 151 21.30 14.89 -54.38
C CYS A 151 22.76 15.02 -53.88
N ALA A 152 23.17 16.19 -53.37
CA ALA A 152 24.57 16.55 -53.21
C ALA A 152 25.26 15.99 -51.96
N VAL A 153 24.54 15.34 -51.05
CA VAL A 153 25.16 14.59 -49.94
C VAL A 153 24.67 13.16 -50.01
N ARG A 154 25.40 12.33 -50.76
CA ARG A 154 25.33 10.88 -50.66
C ARG A 154 25.25 10.51 -49.17
N ILE A 155 24.18 9.82 -48.76
CA ILE A 155 24.15 9.06 -47.51
C ILE A 155 24.21 9.97 -46.26
N GLU A 156 23.27 10.89 -46.08
CA GLU A 156 22.82 11.10 -44.69
C GLU A 156 22.18 9.78 -44.27
N ARG A 157 22.90 9.00 -43.46
CA ARG A 157 22.46 7.68 -42.96
C ARG A 157 21.12 7.76 -42.21
N TYR A 158 20.57 8.95 -42.01
CA TYR A 158 19.45 9.29 -41.16
C TYR A 158 18.43 10.14 -41.92
N TYR A 159 17.15 9.89 -41.65
CA TYR A 159 16.00 10.67 -42.12
C TYR A 159 15.30 11.26 -40.90
N THR A 160 14.80 12.49 -41.01
CA THR A 160 13.98 13.05 -39.94
C THR A 160 12.65 12.30 -39.84
N TRP A 161 12.00 12.39 -38.68
CA TRP A 161 10.68 11.80 -38.47
C TRP A 161 9.66 12.34 -39.49
N THR A 162 9.73 13.65 -39.77
CA THR A 162 8.92 14.32 -40.80
C THR A 162 9.21 13.79 -42.19
N ASP A 163 10.47 13.54 -42.56
CA ASP A 163 10.81 12.93 -43.86
C ASP A 163 10.16 11.55 -44.02
N GLY A 164 10.16 10.74 -42.96
CA GLY A 164 9.53 9.43 -42.96
C GLY A 164 8.01 9.50 -43.18
N VAL A 165 7.34 10.44 -42.50
CA VAL A 165 5.90 10.68 -42.66
C VAL A 165 5.57 11.19 -44.07
N GLU A 166 6.32 12.17 -44.57
CA GLU A 166 6.11 12.75 -45.90
C GLU A 166 6.39 11.75 -47.03
N ALA A 167 7.44 10.94 -46.90
CA ALA A 167 7.75 9.87 -47.85
C ALA A 167 6.63 8.81 -47.87
N ALA A 168 6.06 8.46 -46.72
CA ALA A 168 4.92 7.56 -46.64
C ALA A 168 3.66 8.14 -47.30
N LEU A 169 3.41 9.44 -47.12
CA LEU A 169 2.31 10.14 -47.79
C LEU A 169 2.54 10.21 -49.31
N CYS A 170 3.79 10.41 -49.76
CA CYS A 170 4.15 10.40 -51.17
C CYS A 170 3.91 9.02 -51.81
N LYS A 171 4.34 7.95 -51.14
CA LYS A 171 4.12 6.56 -51.57
C LYS A 171 2.63 6.24 -51.75
N HIS A 172 1.82 6.58 -50.75
CA HIS A 172 0.42 6.18 -50.72
C HIS A 172 -0.53 7.15 -51.42
N LYS A 173 -0.06 8.37 -51.76
CA LYS A 173 -0.81 9.44 -52.44
C LYS A 173 -2.11 9.89 -51.72
N SER A 174 -2.41 9.33 -50.55
CA SER A 174 -3.62 9.60 -49.76
C SER A 174 -3.33 9.34 -48.28
N LYS A 175 -3.69 10.31 -47.42
CA LYS A 175 -3.59 10.20 -45.96
C LYS A 175 -4.43 9.04 -45.43
N GLN A 176 -5.62 8.82 -46.01
CA GLN A 176 -6.46 7.67 -45.66
C GLN A 176 -5.79 6.34 -45.98
N ARG A 177 -5.22 6.20 -47.17
CA ARG A 177 -4.56 4.93 -47.56
C ARG A 177 -3.34 4.64 -46.71
N PHE A 178 -2.56 5.67 -46.36
CA PHE A 178 -1.45 5.56 -45.41
C PHE A 178 -1.93 5.04 -44.05
N HIS A 179 -2.96 5.65 -43.46
CA HIS A 179 -3.50 5.21 -42.17
C HIS A 179 -4.02 3.77 -42.22
N GLU A 180 -4.69 3.33 -43.29
CA GLU A 180 -5.14 1.94 -43.43
C GLU A 180 -3.97 0.95 -43.34
N VAL A 181 -2.85 1.27 -43.99
CA VAL A 181 -1.65 0.41 -43.99
C VAL A 181 -0.94 0.45 -42.63
N ALA A 182 -0.76 1.64 -42.05
CA ALA A 182 -0.14 1.81 -40.74
C ALA A 182 -0.93 1.08 -39.63
N LEU A 183 -2.26 1.22 -39.64
CA LEU A 183 -3.14 0.57 -38.67
C LEU A 183 -3.16 -0.96 -38.81
N LYS A 184 -3.00 -1.51 -40.02
CA LYS A 184 -2.82 -2.96 -40.20
C LYS A 184 -1.57 -3.48 -39.49
N ARG A 185 -0.47 -2.70 -39.47
CA ARG A 185 0.75 -3.07 -38.74
C ARG A 185 0.57 -2.99 -37.24
N CYS A 186 -0.10 -1.93 -36.77
CA CYS A 186 -0.46 -1.77 -35.36
C CYS A 186 -1.34 -2.92 -34.87
N MET A 187 -2.32 -3.34 -35.68
CA MET A 187 -3.20 -4.46 -35.37
C MET A 187 -2.42 -5.77 -35.14
N ARG A 188 -1.41 -6.05 -35.96
CA ARG A 188 -0.55 -7.24 -35.81
C ARG A 188 0.27 -7.21 -34.52
N SER A 189 0.60 -6.04 -34.00
CA SER A 189 1.41 -5.89 -32.78
C SER A 189 0.60 -5.64 -31.50
N GLN A 190 -0.73 -5.60 -31.57
CA GLN A 190 -1.60 -5.33 -30.42
C GLN A 190 -1.33 -6.26 -29.22
N LYS A 191 -1.04 -7.54 -29.47
CA LYS A 191 -0.74 -8.51 -28.40
C LYS A 191 0.50 -8.10 -27.58
N GLN A 192 1.50 -7.46 -28.19
CA GLN A 192 2.69 -7.00 -27.48
C GLN A 192 2.38 -5.83 -26.52
N ILE A 193 1.47 -4.93 -26.90
CA ILE A 193 0.98 -3.87 -26.00
C ILE A 193 0.36 -4.49 -24.76
N HIS A 194 -0.61 -5.40 -24.94
CA HIS A 194 -1.30 -6.00 -23.80
C HIS A 194 -0.37 -6.83 -22.90
N LYS A 195 0.66 -7.48 -23.46
CA LYS A 195 1.68 -8.20 -22.71
C LYS A 195 2.60 -7.29 -21.90
N THR A 196 3.00 -6.15 -22.46
CA THR A 196 4.04 -5.27 -21.88
C THR A 196 3.44 -4.22 -20.94
N PHE A 197 2.22 -3.77 -21.21
CA PHE A 197 1.55 -2.69 -20.48
C PHE A 197 1.46 -2.91 -18.95
N PRO A 198 1.11 -4.09 -18.41
CA PRO A 198 0.99 -4.28 -16.97
C PRO A 198 2.29 -3.96 -16.22
N LYS A 199 3.43 -4.41 -16.75
CA LYS A 199 4.75 -4.14 -16.17
C LYS A 199 5.08 -2.65 -16.24
N ALA A 200 4.91 -2.04 -17.41
CA ALA A 200 5.20 -0.62 -17.61
C ALA A 200 4.35 0.29 -16.72
N SER A 201 3.06 -0.02 -16.62
CA SER A 201 2.12 0.73 -15.79
C SER A 201 2.46 0.61 -14.30
N CYS A 202 2.88 -0.57 -13.83
CA CYS A 202 3.36 -0.79 -12.46
C CYS A 202 4.64 0.02 -12.19
N SER A 203 5.63 -0.04 -13.08
CA SER A 203 6.88 0.74 -12.97
C SER A 203 6.63 2.26 -12.90
N GLN A 204 5.73 2.79 -13.74
CA GLN A 204 5.37 4.20 -13.72
C GLN A 204 4.68 4.59 -12.41
N ARG A 205 3.72 3.79 -11.92
CA ARG A 205 3.09 4.04 -10.61
C ARG A 205 4.11 3.95 -9.48
N LYS A 206 5.08 3.04 -9.54
CA LYS A 206 6.19 2.99 -8.58
C LYS A 206 7.03 4.28 -8.60
N ARG A 207 7.38 4.81 -9.77
CA ARG A 207 8.09 6.10 -9.90
C ARG A 207 7.25 7.26 -9.35
N ALA A 208 5.96 7.30 -9.66
CA ALA A 208 5.03 8.30 -9.13
C ALA A 208 4.87 8.22 -7.61
N PHE A 209 4.77 7.00 -7.07
CA PHE A 209 4.71 6.76 -5.63
C PHE A 209 5.97 7.24 -4.93
N ASN A 210 7.16 6.92 -5.46
CA ASN A 210 8.42 7.39 -4.91
C ASN A 210 8.49 8.93 -4.91
N LYS A 211 8.02 9.58 -5.97
CA LYS A 211 7.92 11.05 -6.03
C LYS A 211 6.97 11.58 -4.94
N PHE A 212 5.79 10.98 -4.81
CA PHE A 212 4.80 11.33 -3.78
C PHE A 212 5.36 11.16 -2.36
N GLN A 213 6.06 10.06 -2.07
CA GLN A 213 6.75 9.86 -0.80
C GLN A 213 7.81 10.93 -0.53
N ASN A 214 8.56 11.34 -1.55
CA ASN A 214 9.56 12.40 -1.44
C ASN A 214 8.95 13.79 -1.24
N GLU A 215 7.73 14.02 -1.74
CA GLU A 215 6.95 15.23 -1.48
C GLU A 215 6.35 15.22 -0.06
N HIS A 216 6.16 14.03 0.54
CA HIS A 216 5.51 13.84 1.85
C HIS A 216 6.46 13.17 2.86
N ARG A 217 7.71 13.67 2.96
CA ARG A 217 8.78 13.05 3.78
C ARG A 217 8.42 12.90 5.25
N SER A 218 7.64 13.81 5.82
CA SER A 218 7.19 13.72 7.22
C SER A 218 6.29 12.51 7.48
N GLN A 219 5.62 11.99 6.44
CA GLN A 219 4.66 10.90 6.53
C GLN A 219 5.20 9.59 5.92
N ARG A 220 6.52 9.46 5.85
CA ARG A 220 7.20 8.30 5.25
C ARG A 220 6.99 7.01 6.05
N ASN A 221 6.79 7.13 7.36
CA ASN A 221 6.48 6.04 8.29
C ASN A 221 5.13 5.35 8.01
N ILE A 222 4.11 6.07 7.52
CA ILE A 222 2.80 5.51 7.19
C ILE A 222 2.69 5.07 5.72
N LEU A 223 3.60 5.56 4.87
CA LEU A 223 3.66 5.23 3.44
C LEU A 223 4.63 4.07 3.13
N SER A 224 5.70 3.89 3.92
CA SER A 224 6.64 2.77 3.77
C SER A 224 7.07 2.09 5.07
N LYS A 225 7.17 0.76 5.04
CA LYS A 225 7.80 -0.07 6.06
C LYS A 225 9.31 0.05 5.96
N GLN A 226 9.96 0.25 7.10
CA GLN A 226 11.38 -0.07 7.24
C GLN A 226 11.53 -1.60 7.35
N LYS A 227 12.50 -2.18 6.64
CA LYS A 227 12.88 -3.58 6.89
C LYS A 227 13.64 -3.65 8.21
N GLU A 228 13.16 -4.46 9.15
CA GLU A 228 13.87 -4.75 10.39
C GLU A 228 15.27 -5.32 10.06
N GLY A 229 16.32 -4.74 10.64
CA GLY A 229 17.70 -5.20 10.51
C GLY A 229 18.54 -4.55 9.39
N ALA A 230 18.00 -3.61 8.60
CA ALA A 230 18.82 -2.83 7.69
C ALA A 230 19.50 -1.67 8.46
N SER A 231 20.84 -1.62 8.45
CA SER A 231 21.58 -0.48 9.00
C SER A 231 21.07 0.83 8.38
N GLU A 232 21.14 1.92 9.15
CA GLU A 232 20.58 3.24 8.82
C GLU A 232 21.02 3.81 7.46
N TYR A 233 22.02 3.22 6.81
CA TYR A 233 22.59 3.71 5.56
C TYR A 233 22.09 3.05 4.27
N MET A 234 21.35 1.93 4.31
CA MET A 234 20.93 1.20 3.08
C MET A 234 19.50 0.61 3.15
N SER A 235 18.58 1.22 3.90
CA SER A 235 17.20 0.71 3.99
C SER A 235 16.41 0.92 2.69
N LEU A 236 16.34 -0.12 1.86
CA LEU A 236 15.31 -0.28 0.83
C LEU A 236 13.95 -0.31 1.52
N GLN A 237 13.27 0.83 1.54
CA GLN A 237 11.94 0.96 2.10
C GLN A 237 10.92 0.25 1.21
N SER A 238 10.14 -0.66 1.80
CA SER A 238 9.01 -1.28 1.11
C SER A 238 7.75 -0.44 1.34
N PRO A 239 6.87 -0.29 0.34
CA PRO A 239 5.61 0.42 0.53
C PRO A 239 4.74 -0.30 1.57
N HIS A 240 3.98 0.48 2.35
CA HIS A 240 2.85 -0.06 3.10
C HIS A 240 1.74 -0.50 2.14
N LYS A 241 0.73 -1.22 2.67
CA LYS A 241 -0.36 -1.79 1.87
C LYS A 241 -1.02 -0.79 0.93
N ILE A 242 -1.32 0.43 1.39
CA ILE A 242 -1.89 1.48 0.52
C ILE A 242 -0.96 1.86 -0.65
N GLY A 243 0.35 1.96 -0.38
CA GLY A 243 1.34 2.20 -1.42
C GLY A 243 1.45 1.03 -2.39
N GLN A 244 1.37 -0.20 -1.89
CA GLN A 244 1.35 -1.41 -2.71
C GLN A 244 0.08 -1.48 -3.57
N ASP A 245 -1.10 -1.23 -2.99
CA ASP A 245 -2.39 -1.16 -3.69
C ASP A 245 -2.37 -0.08 -4.77
N TYR A 246 -1.72 1.06 -4.53
CA TYR A 246 -1.49 2.08 -5.54
C TYR A 246 -0.60 1.56 -6.67
N ILE A 247 0.57 1.00 -6.35
CA ILE A 247 1.55 0.50 -7.33
C ILE A 247 0.95 -0.61 -8.19
N ASP A 248 0.22 -1.53 -7.59
CA ASP A 248 -0.44 -2.63 -8.30
C ASP A 248 -1.67 -2.17 -9.08
N GLY A 249 -2.19 -0.97 -8.77
CA GLY A 249 -3.35 -0.39 -9.43
C GLY A 249 -4.68 -0.95 -8.93
N TYR A 250 -4.72 -1.40 -7.68
CA TYR A 250 -5.92 -1.87 -7.01
C TYR A 250 -6.78 -0.73 -6.48
N LEU A 251 -6.21 0.44 -6.19
CA LEU A 251 -6.99 1.60 -5.78
C LEU A 251 -7.96 2.04 -6.88
N HIS A 252 -9.13 2.53 -6.47
CA HIS A 252 -10.08 3.16 -7.39
C HIS A 252 -9.39 4.25 -8.25
N LYS A 253 -9.95 4.56 -9.43
CA LYS A 253 -9.37 5.33 -10.57
C LYS A 253 -8.63 6.64 -10.25
N SER A 254 -8.76 7.16 -9.04
CA SER A 254 -8.00 8.30 -8.51
C SER A 254 -6.99 7.85 -7.46
N GLY A 255 -6.17 6.83 -7.75
CA GLY A 255 -5.23 6.26 -6.79
C GLY A 255 -4.32 7.30 -6.10
N ILE A 256 -3.87 8.34 -6.80
CA ILE A 256 -3.08 9.43 -6.19
C ILE A 256 -3.92 10.27 -5.22
N LYS A 257 -5.18 10.59 -5.58
CA LYS A 257 -6.10 11.30 -4.67
C LYS A 257 -6.41 10.47 -3.43
N GLN A 258 -6.47 9.15 -3.59
CA GLN A 258 -6.66 8.25 -2.47
C GLN A 258 -5.46 8.28 -1.51
N LEU A 259 -4.23 8.38 -2.04
CA LEU A 259 -3.02 8.61 -1.23
C LEU A 259 -3.05 9.98 -0.55
N GLU A 260 -3.44 11.04 -1.26
CA GLU A 260 -3.60 12.39 -0.70
C GLU A 260 -4.61 12.39 0.46
N SER A 261 -5.78 11.77 0.25
CA SER A 261 -6.84 11.61 1.26
C SER A 261 -6.33 10.86 2.49
N TYR A 262 -5.55 9.80 2.29
CA TYR A 262 -4.96 9.02 3.38
C TYR A 262 -3.90 9.78 4.18
N VAL A 263 -3.08 10.58 3.50
CA VAL A 263 -2.07 11.43 4.16
C VAL A 263 -2.73 12.58 4.91
N GLU A 264 -3.77 13.18 4.34
CA GLU A 264 -4.57 14.20 5.01
C GLU A 264 -5.25 13.65 6.27
N PHE A 265 -5.81 12.44 6.19
CA PHE A 265 -6.33 11.72 7.34
C PHE A 265 -5.28 11.58 8.46
N ALA A 266 -4.08 11.11 8.14
CA ALA A 266 -3.04 10.93 9.15
C ALA A 266 -2.61 12.26 9.80
N LYS A 267 -2.51 13.34 9.02
CA LYS A 267 -2.18 14.68 9.53
C LYS A 267 -3.27 15.23 10.46
N ARG A 268 -4.54 15.08 10.09
CA ARG A 268 -5.66 15.50 10.95
C ARG A 268 -5.71 14.69 12.23
N LEU A 269 -5.43 13.40 12.14
CA LEU A 269 -5.36 12.53 13.30
C LEU A 269 -4.24 12.95 14.27
N GLU A 270 -3.08 13.37 13.76
CA GLU A 270 -2.01 13.96 14.58
C GLU A 270 -2.44 15.25 15.29
N GLN A 271 -3.33 16.04 14.70
CA GLN A 271 -3.85 17.27 15.29
C GLN A 271 -4.92 17.02 16.37
N GLU A 272 -5.68 15.92 16.28
CA GLU A 272 -6.74 15.57 17.24
C GLU A 272 -6.23 14.84 18.49
N VAL A 273 -4.96 14.41 18.52
CA VAL A 273 -4.39 13.67 19.66
C VAL A 273 -3.78 14.65 20.67
N ASP A 274 -4.56 14.96 21.71
CA ASP A 274 -4.15 15.86 22.79
C ASP A 274 -3.08 15.26 23.74
N VAL A 275 -2.87 13.95 23.72
CA VAL A 275 -1.93 13.24 24.61
C VAL A 275 -0.64 12.91 23.86
N ALA A 276 0.46 13.57 24.25
CA ALA A 276 1.76 13.44 23.60
C ALA A 276 2.26 11.98 23.51
N GLU A 277 2.02 11.17 24.54
CA GLU A 277 2.43 9.76 24.57
C GLU A 277 1.63 8.87 23.61
N LEU A 278 0.38 9.25 23.29
CA LEU A 278 -0.46 8.54 22.32
C LEU A 278 -0.11 8.89 20.88
N SER A 279 0.66 9.96 20.65
CA SER A 279 1.15 10.32 19.30
C SER A 279 1.98 9.19 18.69
N LYS A 280 2.64 8.37 19.52
CA LYS A 280 3.41 7.19 19.08
C LYS A 280 2.53 6.06 18.51
N ASP A 281 1.24 6.05 18.82
CA ASP A 281 0.28 5.03 18.35
C ASP A 281 -0.36 5.39 17.00
N ILE A 282 -0.23 6.65 16.57
CA ILE A 282 -0.83 7.16 15.32
C ILE A 282 -0.43 6.31 14.11
N PRO A 283 0.86 6.01 13.86
CA PRO A 283 1.23 5.23 12.68
C PRO A 283 0.58 3.85 12.66
N VAL A 284 0.45 3.20 13.81
CA VAL A 284 -0.20 1.88 13.92
C VAL A 284 -1.69 1.99 13.66
N CYS A 285 -2.37 2.99 14.24
CA CYS A 285 -3.79 3.23 14.02
C CYS A 285 -4.09 3.50 12.54
N VAL A 286 -3.31 4.39 11.92
CA VAL A 286 -3.44 4.76 10.50
C VAL A 286 -3.36 3.52 9.60
N LEU A 287 -2.43 2.60 9.89
CA LEU A 287 -2.31 1.33 9.17
C LEU A 287 -3.51 0.39 9.38
N LEU A 288 -4.00 0.25 10.62
CA LEU A 288 -5.15 -0.60 10.93
C LEU A 288 -6.44 -0.10 10.27
N VAL A 289 -6.64 1.21 10.26
CA VAL A 289 -7.77 1.86 9.59
C VAL A 289 -7.74 1.54 8.10
N TYR A 290 -6.58 1.69 7.45
CA TYR A 290 -6.47 1.32 6.04
C TYR A 290 -6.70 -0.18 5.80
N ASP A 291 -6.18 -1.05 6.66
CA ASP A 291 -6.41 -2.49 6.52
C ASP A 291 -7.89 -2.87 6.58
N LYS A 292 -8.67 -2.20 7.43
CA LYS A 292 -10.13 -2.36 7.51
C LYS A 292 -10.85 -1.82 6.28
N MET A 293 -10.36 -0.72 5.69
CA MET A 293 -11.03 -0.02 4.59
C MET A 293 -10.47 -0.37 3.20
N SER A 294 -9.44 -1.22 3.09
CA SER A 294 -8.75 -1.46 1.83
C SER A 294 -9.67 -2.02 0.74
N SER A 295 -10.62 -2.89 1.08
CA SER A 295 -11.60 -3.42 0.12
C SER A 295 -12.52 -2.33 -0.43
N LEU A 296 -12.92 -1.36 0.40
CA LEU A 296 -13.70 -0.21 -0.02
C LEU A 296 -12.87 0.74 -0.90
N ALA A 297 -11.59 0.92 -0.58
CA ALA A 297 -10.66 1.78 -1.34
C ALA A 297 -10.40 1.26 -2.76
N GLN A 298 -10.55 -0.06 -2.96
CA GLN A 298 -10.49 -0.68 -4.28
C GLN A 298 -11.74 -0.40 -5.12
N GLN A 299 -12.90 -0.23 -4.46
CA GLN A 299 -14.19 -0.05 -5.12
C GLN A 299 -14.53 1.41 -5.37
N ARG A 300 -14.19 2.31 -4.43
CA ARG A 300 -14.51 3.74 -4.51
C ARG A 300 -13.44 4.59 -3.84
N PHE A 301 -13.54 5.89 -4.09
CA PHE A 301 -12.79 6.89 -3.33
C PHE A 301 -13.31 6.97 -1.89
N ILE A 302 -12.39 7.07 -0.93
CA ILE A 302 -12.64 7.27 0.51
C ILE A 302 -12.03 8.61 0.91
N SER A 303 -12.86 9.48 1.47
CA SER A 303 -12.45 10.80 1.96
C SER A 303 -11.66 10.71 3.28
N ALA A 304 -10.94 11.77 3.63
CA ALA A 304 -10.19 11.84 4.89
C ALA A 304 -11.12 11.76 6.11
N GLU A 305 -12.31 12.35 6.01
CA GLU A 305 -13.35 12.33 7.06
C GLU A 305 -13.84 10.91 7.35
N GLU A 306 -14.07 10.10 6.32
CA GLU A 306 -14.47 8.71 6.50
C GLU A 306 -13.38 7.86 7.16
N PHE A 307 -12.10 8.12 6.85
CA PHE A 307 -11.00 7.48 7.57
C PHE A 307 -10.94 7.90 9.04
N LEU A 308 -11.14 9.20 9.32
CA LEU A 308 -11.18 9.73 10.69
C LEU A 308 -12.32 9.12 11.51
N ASP A 309 -13.51 8.98 10.92
CA ASP A 309 -14.66 8.38 11.60
C ASP A 309 -14.38 6.94 12.04
N VAL A 310 -13.71 6.16 11.19
CA VAL A 310 -13.27 4.81 11.57
C VAL A 310 -12.16 4.86 12.62
N ALA A 311 -11.25 5.84 12.54
CA ALA A 311 -10.13 5.98 13.48
C ALA A 311 -10.58 6.34 14.90
N LYS A 312 -11.68 7.09 15.07
CA LYS A 312 -12.23 7.46 16.39
C LYS A 312 -12.44 6.24 17.29
N ASP A 313 -13.02 5.16 16.76
CA ASP A 313 -13.23 3.92 17.50
C ASP A 313 -11.92 3.30 18.01
N TYR A 314 -10.85 3.37 17.21
CA TYR A 314 -9.53 2.86 17.60
C TYR A 314 -8.90 3.73 18.68
N PHE A 315 -8.95 5.05 18.51
CA PHE A 315 -8.39 5.99 19.48
C PHE A 315 -9.11 5.97 20.82
N GLU A 316 -10.43 5.82 20.84
CA GLU A 316 -11.18 5.66 22.09
C GLU A 316 -10.74 4.41 22.86
N ARG A 317 -10.45 3.31 22.16
CA ARG A 317 -9.91 2.09 22.79
C ARG A 317 -8.50 2.30 23.34
N VAL A 318 -7.64 3.00 22.59
CA VAL A 318 -6.28 3.34 23.04
C VAL A 318 -6.32 4.29 24.25
N LYS A 319 -7.15 5.34 24.21
CA LYS A 319 -7.40 6.26 25.33
C LYS A 319 -7.93 5.52 26.55
N ARG A 320 -8.80 4.54 26.39
CA ARG A 320 -9.31 3.72 27.49
C ARG A 320 -8.22 2.88 28.16
N VAL A 321 -7.33 2.27 27.38
CA VAL A 321 -6.17 1.55 27.94
C VAL A 321 -5.25 2.54 28.65
N TRP A 322 -4.99 3.71 28.06
CA TRP A 322 -4.18 4.76 28.68
C TRP A 322 -4.76 5.24 30.01
N ASN A 323 -6.06 5.51 30.07
CA ASN A 323 -6.73 5.93 31.30
C ASN A 323 -6.60 4.86 32.39
N TRP A 324 -6.81 3.59 32.05
CA TRP A 324 -6.61 2.47 32.97
C TRP A 324 -5.14 2.33 33.44
N GLN A 325 -4.17 2.57 32.58
CA GLN A 325 -2.76 2.58 32.97
C GLN A 325 -2.43 3.70 33.98
N ASN A 326 -3.18 4.81 33.95
CA ASN A 326 -2.97 5.97 34.80
C ASN A 326 -3.92 6.04 36.02
N GLU A 327 -4.82 5.07 36.23
CA GLU A 327 -5.78 5.04 37.35
C GLU A 327 -5.09 5.23 38.72
N ASN A 328 -3.88 4.67 38.90
CA ASN A 328 -3.10 4.71 40.15
C ASN A 328 -1.93 5.72 40.11
N GLY A 329 -1.93 6.64 39.15
CA GLY A 329 -0.87 7.64 38.97
C GLY A 329 0.35 7.16 38.17
N PRO A 330 1.26 8.08 37.81
CA PRO A 330 2.36 7.82 36.88
C PRO A 330 3.45 6.90 37.46
N GLU A 331 3.65 6.88 38.77
CA GLU A 331 4.63 6.03 39.46
C GLU A 331 4.20 4.55 39.41
N ALA A 332 2.94 4.26 39.74
CA ALA A 332 2.37 2.92 39.63
C ALA A 332 2.36 2.43 38.18
N ARG A 333 2.11 3.34 37.22
CA ARG A 333 2.21 3.05 35.79
C ARG A 333 3.63 2.59 35.41
N GLN A 334 4.66 3.34 35.78
CA GLN A 334 6.05 2.99 35.46
C GLN A 334 6.48 1.67 36.12
N ALA A 335 6.01 1.39 37.34
CA ALA A 335 6.37 0.19 38.08
C ALA A 335 5.71 -1.08 37.53
N PHE A 336 4.42 -1.03 37.16
CA PHE A 336 3.64 -2.25 36.90
C PHE A 336 2.96 -2.28 35.52
N ARG A 337 2.75 -1.12 34.90
CA ARG A 337 1.92 -0.98 33.68
C ARG A 337 2.62 -0.12 32.63
N ASP A 338 3.93 -0.25 32.47
CA ASP A 338 4.68 0.57 31.54
C ASP A 338 4.13 0.44 30.11
N CYS A 339 4.05 1.56 29.39
CA CYS A 339 3.41 1.60 28.08
C CYS A 339 4.10 0.70 27.06
N SER A 340 5.43 0.54 27.12
CA SER A 340 6.12 -0.37 26.21
C SER A 340 5.70 -1.82 26.47
N VAL A 341 5.61 -2.22 27.74
CA VAL A 341 5.27 -3.58 28.16
C VAL A 341 3.82 -3.92 27.83
N VAL A 342 2.88 -3.03 28.17
CA VAL A 342 1.44 -3.23 27.89
C VAL A 342 1.18 -3.39 26.39
N LYS A 343 1.83 -2.58 25.56
CA LYS A 343 1.64 -2.60 24.09
C LYS A 343 2.17 -3.88 23.44
N THR A 344 3.18 -4.53 24.02
CA THR A 344 3.68 -5.82 23.52
C THR A 344 2.75 -7.00 23.83
N HIS A 345 1.80 -6.83 24.75
CA HIS A 345 0.89 -7.92 25.12
C HIS A 345 -0.14 -8.18 24.02
N SER A 346 -0.34 -9.45 23.65
CA SER A 346 -1.25 -9.83 22.54
C SER A 346 -2.70 -9.41 22.75
N SER A 347 -3.16 -9.30 24.00
CA SER A 347 -4.52 -8.83 24.30
C SER A 347 -4.69 -7.32 24.08
N TYR A 348 -3.62 -6.52 24.11
CA TYR A 348 -3.69 -5.10 23.76
C TYR A 348 -4.00 -4.92 22.28
N SER A 349 -3.19 -5.52 21.40
CA SER A 349 -3.40 -5.42 19.95
C SER A 349 -4.75 -6.00 19.53
N ALA A 350 -5.15 -7.13 20.10
CA ALA A 350 -6.47 -7.74 19.85
C ALA A 350 -7.63 -6.83 20.31
N PHE A 351 -7.52 -6.17 21.47
CA PHE A 351 -8.54 -5.24 21.95
C PHE A 351 -8.64 -4.00 21.06
N VAL A 352 -7.52 -3.36 20.74
CA VAL A 352 -7.50 -2.17 19.88
C VAL A 352 -8.13 -2.49 18.52
N GLN A 353 -7.81 -3.65 17.94
CA GLN A 353 -8.34 -4.09 16.65
C GLN A 353 -9.83 -4.44 16.67
N THR A 354 -10.27 -5.26 17.63
CA THR A 354 -11.61 -5.86 17.61
C THR A 354 -12.63 -5.12 18.47
N GLY A 355 -12.18 -4.42 19.52
CA GLY A 355 -13.04 -3.80 20.52
C GLY A 355 -13.70 -4.78 21.50
N ASN A 356 -13.31 -6.06 21.48
CA ASN A 356 -13.91 -7.06 22.34
C ASN A 356 -13.46 -6.89 23.81
N GLU A 357 -14.41 -6.64 24.70
CA GLU A 357 -14.21 -6.45 26.14
C GLU A 357 -13.46 -7.59 26.82
N SER A 358 -13.58 -8.83 26.32
CA SER A 358 -12.85 -9.97 26.89
C SER A 358 -11.33 -9.80 26.77
N HIS A 359 -10.84 -9.18 25.69
CA HIS A 359 -9.41 -8.89 25.52
C HIS A 359 -8.95 -7.79 26.49
N PHE A 360 -9.77 -6.76 26.69
CA PHE A 360 -9.46 -5.73 27.68
C PHE A 360 -9.44 -6.29 29.11
N ARG A 361 -10.43 -7.12 29.47
CA ARG A 361 -10.45 -7.81 30.78
C ARG A 361 -9.22 -8.69 30.97
N ASN A 362 -8.84 -9.49 29.97
CA ASN A 362 -7.64 -10.33 30.05
C ASN A 362 -6.36 -9.51 30.20
N LEU A 363 -6.26 -8.37 29.50
CA LEU A 363 -5.15 -7.44 29.66
C LEU A 363 -5.08 -6.90 31.10
N ARG A 364 -6.22 -6.42 31.63
CA ARG A 364 -6.31 -5.91 33.00
C ARG A 364 -5.94 -6.95 34.04
N LEU A 365 -6.55 -8.13 33.98
CA LEU A 365 -6.30 -9.23 34.92
C LEU A 365 -4.83 -9.63 34.95
N ASN A 366 -4.16 -9.62 33.81
CA ASN A 366 -2.74 -9.97 33.74
C ASN A 366 -1.87 -8.94 34.48
N PHE A 367 -2.04 -7.64 34.21
CA PHE A 367 -1.21 -6.62 34.84
C PHE A 367 -1.59 -6.33 36.30
N GLU A 368 -2.88 -6.29 36.63
CA GLU A 368 -3.37 -6.16 38.01
C GLU A 368 -3.00 -7.40 38.86
N GLY A 369 -2.95 -8.59 38.25
CA GLY A 369 -2.49 -9.81 38.89
C GLY A 369 -0.98 -9.80 39.16
N LEU A 370 -0.17 -9.30 38.22
CA LEU A 370 1.27 -9.11 38.41
C LEU A 370 1.56 -8.09 39.51
N GLU A 371 0.84 -6.98 39.53
CA GLU A 371 0.90 -5.97 40.59
C GLU A 371 0.65 -6.61 41.96
N LYS A 372 -0.42 -7.39 42.12
CA LYS A 372 -0.71 -8.11 43.37
C LYS A 372 0.39 -9.10 43.80
N LEU A 373 0.96 -9.85 42.85
CA LEU A 373 2.05 -10.77 43.13
C LEU A 373 3.31 -10.03 43.58
N GLN A 374 3.59 -8.89 42.96
CA GLN A 374 4.78 -8.10 43.27
C GLN A 374 4.63 -7.35 44.59
N THR A 375 3.47 -6.73 44.86
CA THR A 375 3.17 -6.14 46.18
C THR A 375 3.30 -7.19 47.28
N TRP A 376 2.77 -8.40 47.08
CA TRP A 376 2.91 -9.47 48.06
C TRP A 376 4.37 -9.88 48.28
N LEU A 377 5.17 -9.96 47.22
CA LEU A 377 6.61 -10.25 47.32
C LEU A 377 7.37 -9.15 48.08
N ASP A 378 7.03 -7.89 47.83
CA ASP A 378 7.66 -6.73 48.47
C ASP A 378 7.28 -6.63 49.95
N GLU A 379 6.05 -6.97 50.31
CA GLU A 379 5.61 -7.11 51.71
C GLU A 379 6.25 -8.31 52.42
N ASN A 380 6.62 -9.36 51.67
CA ASN A 380 7.14 -10.62 52.20
C ASN A 380 8.58 -10.91 51.76
N GLN A 381 9.45 -9.88 51.81
CA GLN A 381 10.85 -10.02 51.37
C GLN A 381 11.60 -11.15 52.11
N TRP A 382 11.25 -11.45 53.35
CA TRP A 382 11.83 -12.57 54.10
C TRP A 382 11.67 -13.93 53.39
N ILE A 383 10.55 -14.15 52.67
CA ILE A 383 10.31 -15.38 51.90
C ILE A 383 11.27 -15.46 50.72
N THR A 384 11.65 -14.34 50.11
CA THR A 384 12.59 -14.34 48.98
C THR A 384 13.98 -14.84 49.37
N LYS A 385 14.35 -14.77 50.65
CA LYS A 385 15.60 -15.36 51.18
C LYS A 385 15.54 -16.88 51.34
N LEU A 386 14.33 -17.47 51.37
CA LEU A 386 14.08 -18.90 51.56
C LEU A 386 13.75 -19.62 50.23
N LEU A 387 13.52 -18.86 49.16
CA LEU A 387 13.14 -19.38 47.85
C LEU A 387 14.29 -19.28 46.86
N ASP A 388 14.34 -20.23 45.93
CA ASP A 388 15.23 -20.16 44.77
C ASP A 388 14.96 -18.86 43.95
N PRO A 389 16.00 -18.13 43.52
CA PRO A 389 15.85 -16.91 42.71
C PRO A 389 14.97 -17.07 41.46
N ASN A 390 14.88 -18.28 40.89
CA ASN A 390 14.02 -18.58 39.75
C ASN A 390 12.53 -18.53 40.11
N PHE A 391 12.13 -18.88 41.34
CA PHE A 391 10.75 -18.71 41.80
C PHE A 391 10.38 -17.23 41.88
N VAL A 392 11.29 -16.39 42.40
CA VAL A 392 11.10 -14.93 42.46
C VAL A 392 10.99 -14.34 41.04
N THR A 393 11.83 -14.81 40.12
CA THR A 393 11.80 -14.40 38.70
C THR A 393 10.47 -14.77 38.02
N ILE A 394 9.92 -15.95 38.30
CA ILE A 394 8.61 -16.40 37.76
C ILE A 394 7.47 -15.52 38.30
N LEU A 395 7.49 -15.18 39.58
CA LEU A 395 6.45 -14.37 40.23
C LEU A 395 6.47 -12.92 39.75
N ARG A 396 7.65 -12.39 39.40
CA ARG A 396 7.81 -11.07 38.74
C ARG A 396 7.41 -11.06 37.26
N GLY A 397 6.98 -12.20 36.70
CA GLY A 397 6.52 -12.30 35.32
C GLY A 397 7.63 -12.21 34.26
N ALA A 398 8.91 -12.25 34.66
CA ALA A 398 10.04 -12.17 33.74
C ALA A 398 10.25 -13.49 32.98
N PRO A 399 10.67 -13.44 31.70
CA PRO A 399 11.07 -14.64 30.97
C PRO A 399 12.35 -15.23 31.58
N LEU A 400 12.30 -16.47 32.05
CA LEU A 400 13.48 -17.20 32.51
C LEU A 400 14.48 -17.33 31.35
N GLN A 401 15.72 -16.87 31.57
CA GLN A 401 16.85 -17.33 30.74
C GLN A 401 17.09 -18.83 31.00
N LYS A 402 17.68 -19.54 30.03
CA LYS A 402 17.86 -21.00 30.03
C LYS A 402 18.23 -21.52 31.43
N LEU A 403 17.33 -22.33 32.02
CA LEU A 403 17.55 -22.95 33.33
C LEU A 403 18.73 -23.94 33.26
N PRO A 404 19.59 -24.00 34.29
CA PRO A 404 20.53 -25.10 34.43
C PRO A 404 19.78 -26.42 34.67
N SER A 405 20.31 -27.49 34.08
CA SER A 405 19.72 -28.81 33.96
C SER A 405 19.72 -29.59 35.29
N ASN A 406 18.71 -29.35 36.14
CA ASN A 406 18.33 -30.26 37.23
C ASN A 406 16.84 -30.63 37.09
N GLU A 407 16.54 -31.88 36.75
CA GLU A 407 15.23 -32.35 36.28
C GLU A 407 14.07 -32.12 37.27
N LEU A 408 14.30 -32.31 38.58
CA LEU A 408 13.27 -32.14 39.62
C LEU A 408 12.92 -30.68 39.92
N SER A 409 13.92 -29.80 39.95
CA SER A 409 13.72 -28.35 40.13
C SER A 409 12.95 -27.75 38.94
N THR A 410 13.24 -28.24 37.73
CA THR A 410 12.63 -27.81 36.47
C THR A 410 11.12 -28.08 36.46
N GLN A 411 10.65 -29.22 36.97
CA GLN A 411 9.22 -29.52 37.07
C GLN A 411 8.48 -28.60 38.05
N ALA A 412 9.08 -28.28 39.21
CA ALA A 412 8.49 -27.36 40.18
C ALA A 412 8.35 -25.93 39.64
N PHE A 413 9.36 -25.45 38.89
CA PHE A 413 9.31 -24.16 38.21
C PHE A 413 8.23 -24.12 37.11
N HIS A 414 8.10 -25.19 36.31
CA HIS A 414 7.05 -25.28 35.29
C HIS A 414 5.64 -25.31 35.91
N ALA A 415 5.46 -26.03 37.02
CA ALA A 415 4.19 -26.08 37.75
C ALA A 415 3.81 -24.70 38.30
N LEU A 416 4.73 -23.99 38.97
CA LEU A 416 4.47 -22.64 39.46
C LEU A 416 4.14 -21.69 38.30
N ARG A 417 4.90 -21.75 37.20
CA ARG A 417 4.63 -20.91 36.02
C ARG A 417 3.24 -21.15 35.44
N LYS A 418 2.76 -22.40 35.44
CA LYS A 418 1.39 -22.74 35.00
C LYS A 418 0.36 -22.15 35.96
N MET A 419 0.58 -22.25 37.27
CA MET A 419 -0.32 -21.67 38.29
C MET A 419 -0.38 -20.14 38.19
N VAL A 420 0.77 -19.47 38.07
CA VAL A 420 0.85 -18.01 37.85
C VAL A 420 0.10 -17.63 36.58
N ARG A 421 0.32 -18.31 35.44
CA ARG A 421 -0.43 -18.05 34.20
C ARG A 421 -1.94 -18.22 34.34
N ILE A 422 -2.40 -19.18 35.14
CA ILE A 422 -3.83 -19.38 35.39
C ILE A 422 -4.36 -18.22 36.22
N PHE A 423 -3.69 -17.86 37.31
CA PHE A 423 -4.07 -16.71 38.14
C PHE A 423 -4.11 -15.40 37.36
N LEU A 424 -3.10 -15.12 36.52
CA LEU A 424 -3.07 -13.92 35.67
C LEU A 424 -4.20 -13.89 34.63
N LYS A 425 -4.81 -15.04 34.31
CA LYS A 425 -5.98 -15.12 33.43
C LYS A 425 -7.31 -15.05 34.18
N THR A 426 -7.38 -15.56 35.41
CA THR A 426 -8.64 -15.72 36.16
C THR A 426 -8.85 -14.63 37.21
N GLY A 427 -7.77 -14.07 37.76
CA GLY A 427 -7.78 -13.13 38.89
C GLY A 427 -8.36 -13.69 40.18
N ARG A 428 -8.61 -15.01 40.27
CA ARG A 428 -9.34 -15.62 41.40
C ARG A 428 -8.41 -15.79 42.60
N ARG A 429 -8.93 -15.44 43.79
CA ARG A 429 -8.21 -15.64 45.07
C ARG A 429 -7.79 -17.09 45.30
N ILE A 430 -8.63 -18.06 44.90
CA ILE A 430 -8.31 -19.49 45.03
C ILE A 430 -7.04 -19.86 44.25
N ASP A 431 -6.81 -19.26 43.08
CA ASP A 431 -5.63 -19.52 42.27
C ASP A 431 -4.39 -18.84 42.87
N PHE A 432 -4.56 -17.66 43.48
CA PHE A 432 -3.52 -17.01 44.27
C PHE A 432 -3.12 -17.84 45.50
N ASP A 433 -4.09 -18.34 46.27
CA ASP A 433 -3.83 -19.17 47.45
C ASP A 433 -3.16 -20.51 47.09
N ARG A 434 -3.36 -21.01 45.87
CA ARG A 434 -2.62 -22.18 45.34
C ARG A 434 -1.15 -21.85 45.07
N ILE A 435 -0.87 -20.67 44.52
CA ILE A 435 0.51 -20.18 44.34
C ILE A 435 1.19 -20.09 45.70
N LEU A 436 0.55 -19.45 46.68
CA LEU A 436 1.10 -19.31 48.03
C LEU A 436 1.37 -20.65 48.71
N ARG A 437 0.44 -21.60 48.64
CA ARG A 437 0.65 -22.96 49.16
C ARG A 437 1.86 -23.64 48.53
N ARG A 438 2.04 -23.48 47.22
CA ARG A 438 3.20 -24.04 46.52
C ARG A 438 4.51 -23.40 46.96
N LEU A 439 4.54 -22.08 47.15
CA LEU A 439 5.72 -21.39 47.68
C LEU A 439 6.04 -21.84 49.11
N ALA A 440 5.02 -22.02 49.95
CA ALA A 440 5.18 -22.53 51.31
C ALA A 440 5.73 -23.96 51.34
N GLU A 441 5.26 -24.85 50.45
CA GLU A 441 5.82 -26.19 50.27
C GLU A 441 7.30 -26.14 49.89
N SER A 442 7.67 -25.29 48.93
CA SER A 442 9.06 -25.12 48.50
C SER A 442 9.95 -24.56 49.60
N ALA A 443 9.48 -23.56 50.35
CA ALA A 443 10.21 -23.03 51.50
C ALA A 443 10.37 -24.07 52.62
N LYS A 444 9.35 -24.90 52.87
CA LYS A 444 9.41 -25.98 53.85
C LYS A 444 10.45 -27.04 53.47
N ILE A 445 10.52 -27.42 52.20
CA ILE A 445 11.55 -28.35 51.70
C ILE A 445 12.94 -27.76 51.92
N PHE A 446 13.15 -26.49 51.54
CA PHE A 446 14.43 -25.82 51.74
C PHE A 446 14.84 -25.77 53.21
N LEU A 447 13.92 -25.40 54.11
CA LEU A 447 14.20 -25.36 55.55
C LEU A 447 14.52 -26.74 56.12
N HIS A 448 13.80 -27.78 55.71
CA HIS A 448 14.04 -29.14 56.19
C HIS A 448 15.41 -29.67 55.75
N THR A 449 15.78 -29.45 54.49
CA THR A 449 17.10 -29.83 53.97
C THR A 449 18.23 -29.08 54.69
N ASN A 450 18.07 -27.78 54.98
CA ASN A 450 19.08 -27.05 55.74
C ASN A 450 19.15 -27.50 57.21
N LEU A 451 18.03 -27.88 57.82
CA LEU A 451 18.00 -28.48 59.16
C LEU A 451 18.78 -29.80 59.19
N GLU A 452 18.58 -30.67 58.21
CA GLU A 452 19.36 -31.93 58.08
C GLU A 452 20.86 -31.66 57.90
N TYR A 453 21.23 -30.61 57.16
CA TYR A 453 22.64 -30.20 57.02
C TYR A 453 23.23 -29.69 58.35
N VAL A 454 22.48 -28.88 59.10
CA VAL A 454 22.90 -28.39 60.42
C VAL A 454 23.02 -29.54 61.42
N GLU A 455 22.04 -30.44 61.48
CA GLU A 455 22.09 -31.63 62.35
C GLU A 455 23.27 -32.55 61.99
N ASN A 456 23.58 -32.69 60.70
CA ASN A 456 24.76 -33.44 60.26
C ASN A 456 26.06 -32.74 60.66
N LEU A 457 26.15 -31.42 60.49
CA LEU A 457 27.31 -30.62 60.94
C LEU A 457 27.51 -30.71 62.46
N GLU A 458 26.44 -30.61 63.25
CA GLU A 458 26.49 -30.78 64.70
C GLU A 458 26.97 -32.19 65.09
N ARG A 459 26.51 -33.23 64.38
CA ARG A 459 26.98 -34.60 64.60
C ARG A 459 28.44 -34.80 64.18
N THR A 460 28.92 -34.10 63.15
CA THR A 460 30.33 -34.15 62.74
C THR A 460 31.21 -33.41 63.74
N LEU A 461 30.79 -32.25 64.24
CA LEU A 461 31.50 -31.46 65.26
C LEU A 461 31.46 -32.11 66.65
N SER A 462 30.42 -32.88 66.98
CA SER A 462 30.33 -33.61 68.26
C SER A 462 31.11 -34.94 68.28
N ARG A 463 31.77 -35.30 67.17
CA ARG A 463 32.59 -36.51 67.00
C ARG A 463 34.10 -36.22 66.98
N GLU A 464 34.50 -34.95 67.00
CA GLU A 464 35.82 -34.49 67.45
C GLU A 464 35.80 -34.25 68.96
#